data_AF-S4PM78-F1
#
_entry.id   AF-S4PM78-F1
#
_cell.length_a   1.000
_cell.length_b   1.000
_cell.length_c   1.000
_cell.angle_alpha   90.00
_cell.angle_beta   90.00
_cell.angle_gamma   90.00
#
_symmetry.space_group_name_H-M   'P 1'
#
loop_
_entity.id
_entity.type
_entity.pdbx_description
1 polymer ?
#
loop_
_entity_poly.entity_id
_entity_poly.type
_entity_poly.pdbx_seq_one_letter_code
_entity_poly.pdbx_strand_id
1 'polypeptide(L)' 'AECKDFDICLQCFSLGAEIGAHKNDHSYQFMDSGAFGIFLGRSSWSANEEVRLLDAIEQFGFGNWEDISKHIETRSP' A
#
# COMPACT_ATOMS: atom_id res chain seq x y z
N ALA A 1 14.50 7.71 9.24
CA ALA A 1 13.98 8.95 8.65
C ALA A 1 14.10 10.07 9.67
N GLU A 2 14.61 11.24 9.28
CA GLU A 2 14.77 12.39 10.21
C GLU A 2 13.48 13.20 10.36
N CYS A 3 12.72 13.36 9.27
CA CYS A 3 11.36 13.89 9.32
C CYS A 3 10.38 12.82 9.82
N LYS A 4 9.67 13.12 10.91
CA LYS A 4 8.58 12.27 11.41
C LYS A 4 7.30 12.56 10.63
N ASP A 5 6.55 11.52 10.30
CA ASP A 5 5.23 11.60 9.66
C ASP A 5 5.23 12.43 8.37
N PHE A 6 6.31 12.33 7.59
CA PHE A 6 6.47 13.05 6.33
C PHE A 6 6.71 12.09 5.18
N ASP A 7 5.80 12.12 4.21
CA ASP A 7 5.89 11.38 2.96
C ASP A 7 6.04 12.35 1.79
N ILE A 8 6.90 11.98 0.84
CA ILE A 8 7.14 12.75 -0.38
C ILE A 8 7.09 11.81 -1.57
N CYS A 9 6.44 12.23 -2.66
CA CYS A 9 6.37 11.41 -3.86
C CYS A 9 7.75 11.34 -4.55
N LEU A 10 7.97 10.28 -5.33
CA LEU A 10 9.24 10.05 -6.04
C LEU A 10 9.63 11.23 -6.96
N GLN A 11 8.65 11.92 -7.55
CA GLN A 11 8.90 13.06 -8.42
C GLN A 11 9.38 14.29 -7.65
N CYS A 12 8.81 14.57 -6.48
CA CYS A 12 9.27 15.68 -5.64
C CYS A 12 10.63 15.36 -5.01
N PHE A 13 10.86 14.10 -4.63
CA PHE A 13 12.15 13.64 -4.13
C PHE A 13 13.26 13.78 -5.19
N SER A 14 13.01 13.38 -6.45
CA SER A 14 14.00 13.48 -7.53
C SER A 14 14.36 14.91 -7.92
N LEU A 15 13.47 15.87 -7.66
CA LEU A 15 13.70 17.29 -7.85
C LEU A 15 14.37 17.96 -6.63
N GLY A 16 14.62 17.22 -5.54
CA GLY A 16 15.18 17.76 -4.31
C GLY A 16 14.25 18.75 -3.61
N ALA A 17 12.93 18.55 -3.70
CA ALA A 17 11.95 19.46 -3.11
C ALA A 17 12.05 19.49 -1.58
N GLU A 18 12.11 20.69 -1.02
CA GLU A 18 12.11 20.94 0.42
C GLU A 18 10.73 21.47 0.82
N ILE A 19 10.06 20.80 1.77
CA ILE A 19 8.69 21.14 2.18
C ILE A 19 8.64 21.27 3.70
N GLY A 20 8.28 22.46 4.19
CA GLY A 20 8.20 22.74 5.62
C GLY A 20 9.54 22.52 6.33
N ALA A 21 9.58 21.57 7.27
CA ALA A 21 10.79 21.20 8.00
C ALA A 21 11.65 20.14 7.28
N HIS A 22 11.20 19.58 6.15
CA HIS A 22 11.97 18.61 5.39
C HIS A 22 13.03 19.27 4.52
N LYS A 23 14.25 18.72 4.56
CA LYS A 23 15.37 19.06 3.68
C LYS A 23 15.76 17.87 2.84
N ASN A 24 16.26 18.14 1.64
CA ASN A 24 16.63 17.11 0.67
C ASN A 24 17.82 16.21 1.11
N ASP A 25 18.57 16.66 2.13
CA ASP A 25 19.70 15.92 2.72
C ASP A 25 19.28 15.08 3.95
N HIS A 26 18.00 15.15 4.36
CA HIS A 26 17.53 14.33 5.48
C HIS A 26 17.51 12.84 5.11
N SER A 27 17.90 12.00 6.06
CA SER A 27 17.83 10.53 5.89
C SER A 27 16.40 10.09 5.55
N TYR A 28 16.26 9.30 4.49
CA TYR A 28 14.98 8.79 4.00
C TYR A 28 14.96 7.25 4.00
N GLN A 29 13.78 6.67 3.79
CA GLN A 29 13.61 5.25 3.57
C GLN A 29 12.58 5.05 2.45
N PHE A 30 12.78 4.02 1.63
CA PHE A 30 11.77 3.66 0.64
C PHE A 30 10.63 2.92 1.32
N MET A 31 9.42 3.42 1.12
CA MET A 31 8.19 2.74 1.52
C MET A 31 7.60 2.09 0.28
N ASP A 32 7.47 0.77 0.30
CA ASP A 32 6.69 0.04 -0.71
C ASP A 32 5.21 0.13 -0.32
N SER A 33 4.36 0.47 -1.28
CA SER A 33 2.91 0.56 -1.10
C SER A 33 2.22 -0.81 -1.01
N GLY A 34 2.93 -1.87 -0.58
CA GLY A 34 2.41 -3.22 -0.47
C GLY A 34 2.10 -3.89 -1.81
N ALA A 35 2.76 -3.46 -2.89
CA ALA A 35 2.60 -4.05 -4.23
C ALA A 35 3.38 -5.36 -4.40
N PHE A 36 4.14 -5.77 -3.38
CA PHE A 36 4.85 -7.04 -3.35
C PHE A 36 3.93 -8.20 -2.95
N GLY A 37 4.22 -9.41 -3.42
CA GLY A 37 3.54 -10.62 -2.96
C GLY A 37 4.14 -11.12 -1.64
N ILE A 38 3.30 -11.34 -0.63
CA ILE A 38 3.72 -11.89 0.67
C ILE A 38 4.08 -13.37 0.52
N PHE A 39 3.27 -14.14 -0.20
CA PHE A 39 3.47 -15.56 -0.42
C PHE A 39 4.07 -15.83 -1.81
N LEU A 40 5.40 -15.71 -1.90
CA LEU A 40 6.17 -16.03 -3.10
C LEU A 40 5.87 -17.47 -3.59
N GLY A 41 5.24 -17.58 -4.76
CA GLY A 41 5.08 -18.85 -5.49
C GLY A 41 3.71 -19.54 -5.40
N ARG A 42 2.72 -18.99 -4.69
CA ARG A 42 1.39 -19.64 -4.55
C ARG A 42 0.21 -18.86 -5.12
N SER A 43 0.32 -17.55 -5.26
CA SER A 43 -0.79 -16.74 -5.76
C SER A 43 -0.27 -15.38 -6.23
N SER A 44 -0.90 -14.81 -7.25
CA SER A 44 -0.55 -13.47 -7.77
C SER A 44 -1.04 -12.34 -6.85
N TRP A 45 -1.27 -12.60 -5.56
CA TRP A 45 -1.85 -11.63 -4.62
C TRP A 45 -0.74 -10.76 -4.03
N SER A 46 -0.97 -9.45 -4.07
CA SER A 46 -0.15 -8.45 -3.39
C SER A 46 -0.55 -8.33 -1.92
N ALA A 47 0.37 -7.85 -1.08
CA ALA A 47 0.12 -7.56 0.34
C ALA A 47 -1.12 -6.68 0.53
N ASN A 48 -1.31 -5.67 -0.33
CA ASN A 48 -2.48 -4.82 -0.29
C ASN A 48 -3.79 -5.56 -0.61
N GLU A 49 -3.79 -6.46 -1.58
CA GLU A 49 -4.98 -7.25 -1.90
C GLU A 49 -5.36 -8.17 -0.74
N GLU A 50 -4.38 -8.74 -0.04
CA GLU A 50 -4.64 -9.57 1.15
C GLU A 50 -5.23 -8.75 2.31
N VAL A 51 -4.71 -7.55 2.56
CA VAL A 51 -5.27 -6.65 3.58
C VAL A 51 -6.69 -6.22 3.21
N ARG A 52 -6.93 -5.86 1.94
CA ARG A 52 -8.29 -5.52 1.45
C ARG A 52 -9.27 -6.68 1.56
N LEU A 53 -8.81 -7.92 1.35
CA LEU A 53 -9.63 -9.09 1.54
C LEU A 53 -10.07 -9.24 3.00
N LEU A 54 -9.14 -9.06 3.95
CA LEU A 54 -9.47 -9.15 5.37
C LEU A 54 -10.46 -8.06 5.80
N ASP A 55 -10.25 -6.82 5.34
CA ASP A 55 -11.15 -5.69 5.59
C ASP A 55 -12.55 -5.94 5.00
N ALA A 56 -12.62 -6.46 3.77
CA ALA A 56 -13.88 -6.84 3.14
C ALA A 56 -14.60 -8.00 3.87
N ILE A 57 -13.86 -9.00 4.36
CA ILE A 57 -14.45 -10.10 5.14
C ILE A 57 -15.01 -9.56 6.47
N GLU A 58 -14.31 -8.62 7.13
CA GLU A 58 -14.78 -7.98 8.36
C GLU A 58 -16.04 -7.15 8.12
N GLN A 59 -16.11 -6.40 7.00
CA GLN A 59 -17.25 -5.53 6.67
C GLN A 59 -18.47 -6.30 6.15
N PHE A 60 -18.28 -7.25 5.22
CA PHE A 60 -19.38 -7.93 4.50
C PHE A 60 -19.71 -9.32 5.06
N GLY A 61 -18.87 -9.85 5.95
CA GLY A 61 -19.02 -11.19 6.52
C GLY A 61 -18.43 -12.28 5.62
N PHE A 62 -17.85 -13.29 6.26
CA PHE A 62 -17.27 -14.43 5.56
C PHE A 62 -18.32 -15.18 4.73
N GLY A 63 -18.02 -15.39 3.44
CA GLY A 63 -18.90 -16.11 2.50
C GLY A 63 -19.67 -15.20 1.54
N ASN A 64 -19.72 -13.88 1.76
CA ASN A 64 -20.31 -12.94 0.82
C ASN A 64 -19.33 -12.54 -0.30
N TRP A 65 -18.91 -13.52 -1.11
CA TRP A 65 -17.85 -13.34 -2.12
C TRP A 65 -18.21 -12.35 -3.23
N GLU A 66 -19.50 -12.14 -3.53
CA GLU A 66 -19.92 -11.17 -4.55
C GLU A 66 -19.62 -9.72 -4.14
N ASP A 67 -19.80 -9.36 -2.88
CA ASP A 67 -19.49 -8.02 -2.38
C ASP A 67 -18.01 -7.89 -2.03
N ILE A 68 -17.38 -8.95 -1.52
CA ILE A 68 -15.95 -8.99 -1.25
C ILE A 68 -15.14 -8.82 -2.54
N SER A 69 -15.51 -9.49 -3.64
CA SER A 69 -14.80 -9.36 -4.92
C SER A 69 -14.92 -7.95 -5.49
N LYS A 70 -16.09 -7.31 -5.35
CA LYS A 70 -16.29 -5.91 -5.76
C LYS A 70 -15.43 -4.96 -4.96
N HIS A 71 -15.22 -5.23 -3.67
CA HIS A 71 -14.39 -4.39 -2.79
C HIS A 71 -12.89 -4.50 -3.11
N ILE A 72 -12.43 -5.69 -3.54
CA ILE A 72 -11.04 -5.91 -3.94
C ILE A 72 -10.75 -5.31 -5.33
N GLU A 73 -11.77 -5.21 -6.19
CA GLU A 73 -11.77 -4.65 -7.56
C GLU A 73 -10.86 -5.38 -8.57
N THR A 74 -9.82 -6.09 -8.11
CA THR A 74 -8.83 -6.79 -8.94
C THR A 74 -9.11 -8.28 -9.12
N ARG A 75 -10.12 -8.83 -8.43
CA ARG A 75 -10.43 -10.27 -8.41
C ARG A 75 -11.90 -10.54 -8.71
N SER A 76 -12.17 -11.55 -9.52
CA SER A 76 -13.51 -12.09 -9.75
C SER A 76 -13.92 -13.07 -8.64
N PRO A 77 -15.23 -13.30 -8.41
CA PRO A 77 -15.74 -14.28 -7.45
C PRO A 77 -15.22 -15.70 -7.69
#